data_AF-M0C3V0-F1
#
_entry.id   AF-M0C3V0-F1
#
_cell.length_a   1.000
_cell.length_b   1.000
_cell.length_c   1.000
_cell.angle_alpha   90.00
_cell.angle_beta   90.00
_cell.angle_gamma   90.00
#
_symmetry.space_group_name_H-M   'P 1'
#
loop_
_entity.id
_entity.type
_entity.pdbx_description
1 polymer ?
#
loop_
_entity_poly.entity_id
_entity_poly.type
_entity_poly.pdbx_seq_one_letter_code
_entity_poly.pdbx_strand_id
1 'polypeptide(L)'
;MTGLPGDPTDPFPTTVSAGVTLVAIFGACLVGSTGAIRIAPLLVETAGLTLYAVGMWSRRRGHRLAGRSATAVGLLIAGGGLLGAVALAPPLPTLLPLLACGLGALSVTLGVFPVSARVARPLSTVGIALVFVGVTATTVVGTPSLWRSAVAVTLVLLSWDASERAIALGNRVGGTAETVTVELTGLAASVVVAAVAIALTLAAARVPITGPSIIGLAFLLISSVFCLLALTHVPQSVDAD
;
A
#
# COMPACT_ATOMS: atom_id res chain seq x y z
N MET A 1 -22.01 -18.61 24.19
CA MET A 1 -21.29 -17.58 23.42
C MET A 1 -21.54 -16.24 24.12
N THR A 2 -20.55 -15.75 24.85
CA THR A 2 -20.60 -14.43 25.50
C THR A 2 -20.61 -13.36 24.41
N GLY A 3 -21.68 -12.55 24.36
CA GLY A 3 -21.89 -11.54 23.34
C GLY A 3 -20.68 -10.61 23.20
N LEU A 4 -20.30 -10.35 21.95
CA LEU A 4 -19.28 -9.36 21.62
C LEU A 4 -19.71 -8.02 22.23
N PRO A 5 -18.83 -7.32 22.98
CA PRO A 5 -19.15 -6.01 23.51
C PRO A 5 -19.51 -5.06 22.36
N GLY A 6 -20.67 -4.39 22.48
CA GLY A 6 -21.31 -3.65 21.39
C GLY A 6 -20.56 -2.42 20.88
N ASP A 7 -19.45 -2.02 21.52
CA ASP A 7 -18.58 -0.95 21.04
C ASP A 7 -17.13 -1.19 21.49
N PRO A 8 -16.17 -1.43 20.56
CA PRO A 8 -14.76 -1.49 20.90
C PRO A 8 -14.28 -0.10 21.36
N THR A 9 -13.75 -0.02 22.58
CA THR A 9 -13.30 1.25 23.20
C THR A 9 -12.12 1.90 22.48
N ASP A 10 -11.43 1.18 21.58
CA ASP A 10 -10.21 1.61 20.90
C ASP A 10 -10.09 0.98 19.48
N PRO A 11 -10.72 1.59 18.45
CA PRO A 11 -10.63 1.12 17.06
C PRO A 11 -9.27 1.52 16.46
N PHE A 12 -8.26 0.70 16.68
CA PHE A 12 -6.94 0.85 16.05
C PHE A 12 -6.74 -0.23 14.97
N PRO A 13 -6.08 0.12 13.85
CA PRO A 13 -5.70 -0.86 12.84
C PRO A 13 -4.78 -1.93 13.42
N THR A 14 -4.94 -3.14 12.90
CA THR A 14 -4.17 -4.30 13.35
C THR A 14 -2.73 -4.26 12.83
N THR A 15 -1.80 -4.79 13.62
CA THR A 15 -0.37 -4.54 13.42
C THR A 15 0.23 -5.35 12.26
N VAL A 16 -0.29 -6.56 11.98
CA VAL A 16 0.26 -7.45 10.95
C VAL A 16 -0.10 -6.92 9.56
N SER A 17 -1.39 -6.72 9.30
CA SER A 17 -1.87 -6.09 8.06
C SER A 17 -1.26 -4.70 7.81
N ALA A 18 -1.09 -3.89 8.87
CA ALA A 18 -0.40 -2.61 8.80
C ALA A 18 1.07 -2.75 8.37
N GLY A 19 1.78 -3.74 8.93
CA GLY A 19 3.15 -4.06 8.56
C GLY A 19 3.25 -4.51 7.10
N VAL A 20 2.35 -5.37 6.65
CA VAL A 20 2.30 -5.81 5.24
C VAL A 20 2.03 -4.65 4.30
N THR A 21 1.13 -3.74 4.68
CA THR A 21 0.84 -2.52 3.92
C THR A 21 2.12 -1.70 3.71
N LEU A 22 2.90 -1.48 4.78
CA LEU A 22 4.18 -0.74 4.67
C LEU A 22 5.20 -1.45 3.78
N VAL A 23 5.39 -2.75 3.99
CA VAL A 23 6.34 -3.55 3.19
C VAL A 23 5.94 -3.51 1.72
N ALA A 24 4.66 -3.66 1.41
CA ALA A 24 4.14 -3.63 0.06
C ALA A 24 4.33 -2.25 -0.57
N ILE A 25 4.00 -1.16 0.14
CA ILE A 25 4.10 0.18 -0.44
C ILE A 25 5.56 0.62 -0.65
N PHE A 26 6.46 0.31 0.28
CA PHE A 26 7.89 0.56 0.11
C PHE A 26 8.48 -0.30 -0.99
N GLY A 27 8.10 -1.58 -1.05
CA GLY A 27 8.45 -2.47 -2.15
C GLY A 27 8.00 -1.91 -3.50
N ALA A 28 6.77 -1.41 -3.60
CA ALA A 28 6.26 -0.80 -4.83
C ALA A 28 7.09 0.41 -5.27
N CYS A 29 7.36 1.34 -4.35
CA CYS A 29 8.17 2.53 -4.63
C CYS A 29 9.61 2.18 -5.04
N LEU A 30 10.24 1.21 -4.36
CA LEU A 30 11.63 0.80 -4.64
C LEU A 30 11.74 -0.01 -5.93
N VAL A 31 10.82 -0.94 -6.20
CA VAL A 31 10.83 -1.75 -7.42
C VAL A 31 10.52 -0.90 -8.65
N GLY A 32 9.59 0.05 -8.54
CA GLY A 32 9.21 0.99 -9.60
C GLY A 32 10.27 2.07 -9.88
N SER A 33 11.13 2.37 -8.91
CA SER A 33 12.18 3.37 -9.06
C SER A 33 13.46 2.77 -9.67
N THR A 34 13.99 3.44 -10.68
CA THR A 34 15.28 3.11 -11.31
C THR A 34 16.25 4.26 -11.14
N GLY A 35 17.44 3.98 -10.59
CA GLY A 35 18.55 4.93 -10.47
C GLY A 35 18.85 5.33 -9.02
N ALA A 36 20.15 5.44 -8.71
CA ALA A 36 20.63 5.70 -7.35
C ALA A 36 20.09 7.02 -6.76
N ILE A 37 20.00 8.07 -7.58
CA ILE A 37 19.50 9.40 -7.17
C ILE A 37 18.03 9.33 -6.72
N ARG A 38 17.23 8.43 -7.29
CA ARG A 38 15.82 8.25 -6.89
C ARG A 38 15.66 7.30 -5.70
N ILE A 39 16.51 6.28 -5.64
CA ILE A 39 16.45 5.25 -4.59
C ILE A 39 16.95 5.83 -3.25
N ALA A 40 17.99 6.66 -3.25
CA ALA A 40 18.56 7.22 -2.02
C ALA A 40 17.53 7.97 -1.13
N PRO A 41 16.79 8.97 -1.63
CA PRO A 41 15.80 9.68 -0.80
C PRO A 41 14.65 8.77 -0.37
N LEU A 42 14.21 7.84 -1.24
CA LEU A 42 13.19 6.85 -0.87
C LEU A 42 13.68 5.92 0.23
N LEU A 43 14.95 5.48 0.22
CA LEU A 43 15.51 4.65 1.28
C LEU A 43 15.56 5.41 2.61
N VAL A 44 16.01 6.66 2.59
CA VAL A 44 15.98 7.53 3.79
C VAL A 44 14.55 7.70 4.29
N GLU A 45 13.61 7.92 3.38
CA GLU A 45 12.19 8.04 3.72
C GLU A 45 11.63 6.75 4.34
N THR A 46 11.90 5.60 3.73
CA THR A 46 11.48 4.30 4.24
C THR A 46 12.08 4.01 5.62
N ALA A 47 13.34 4.39 5.86
CA ALA A 47 13.98 4.27 7.17
C ALA A 47 13.30 5.18 8.21
N GLY A 48 12.93 6.41 7.82
CA GLY A 48 12.17 7.32 8.67
C GLY A 48 10.77 6.80 9.01
N LEU A 49 10.03 6.31 8.01
CA LEU A 49 8.67 5.81 8.18
C LEU A 49 8.62 4.47 8.94
N THR A 50 9.61 3.60 8.76
CA THR A 50 9.75 2.38 9.59
C THR A 50 10.07 2.74 11.05
N LEU A 51 10.97 3.69 11.30
CA LEU A 51 11.22 4.20 12.65
C LEU A 51 9.97 4.85 13.26
N TYR A 52 9.19 5.57 12.46
CA TYR A 52 7.90 6.12 12.88
C TYR A 52 6.92 5.01 13.30
N ALA A 53 6.76 3.95 12.49
CA ALA A 53 5.88 2.83 12.78
C ALA A 53 6.31 2.08 14.06
N VAL A 54 7.62 1.83 14.22
CA VAL A 54 8.19 1.22 15.44
C VAL A 54 7.96 2.13 16.66
N GLY A 55 8.14 3.44 16.50
CA GLY A 55 7.85 4.41 17.56
C GLY A 55 6.40 4.38 18.00
N MET A 56 5.45 4.31 17.05
CA MET A 56 4.03 4.17 17.34
C MET A 56 3.72 2.86 18.07
N TRP A 57 4.34 1.75 17.66
CA TRP A 57 4.19 0.47 18.35
C TRP A 57 4.75 0.50 19.78
N SER A 58 5.89 1.15 19.98
CA SER A 58 6.50 1.35 21.29
C SER A 58 5.61 2.19 22.22
N ARG A 59 4.93 3.23 21.70
CA ARG A 59 3.94 4.00 22.46
C ARG A 59 2.78 3.11 22.93
N ARG A 60 2.31 2.17 22.09
CA ARG A 60 1.24 1.22 22.44
C ARG A 60 1.66 0.24 23.54
N ARG A 61 2.95 -0.11 23.63
CA ARG A 61 3.52 -0.95 24.70
C ARG A 61 3.78 -0.22 26.03
N GLY A 62 3.41 1.06 26.14
CA GLY A 62 3.54 1.84 27.38
C GLY A 62 4.80 2.72 27.47
N HIS A 63 5.74 2.62 26.53
CA HIS A 63 6.95 3.46 26.50
C HIS A 63 6.66 4.84 25.87
N ARG A 64 5.90 5.68 26.58
CA ARG A 64 5.40 6.96 26.04
C ARG A 64 6.50 7.93 25.56
N LEU A 65 7.58 8.09 26.33
CA LEU A 65 8.65 9.05 25.99
C LEU A 65 9.51 8.55 24.83
N ALA A 66 10.02 7.32 24.91
CA ALA A 66 10.82 6.70 23.85
C ALA A 66 10.02 6.56 22.54
N GLY A 67 8.74 6.19 22.63
CA GLY A 67 7.87 6.15 21.47
C GLY A 67 7.58 7.54 20.90
N ARG A 68 7.53 8.60 21.73
CA ARG A 68 7.39 9.99 21.25
C ARG A 68 8.61 10.48 20.49
N SER A 69 9.80 10.31 21.06
CA SER A 69 11.04 10.68 20.39
C SER A 69 11.24 9.89 19.10
N ALA A 70 11.05 8.57 19.12
CA ALA A 70 11.18 7.72 17.92
C ALA A 70 10.24 8.15 16.79
N THR A 71 8.96 8.42 17.07
CA THR A 71 8.04 8.92 16.04
C THR A 71 8.41 10.29 15.50
N ALA A 72 8.88 11.21 16.35
CA ALA A 72 9.27 12.55 15.92
C ALA A 72 10.53 12.48 15.04
N VAL A 73 11.54 11.73 15.46
CA VAL A 73 12.76 11.49 14.70
C VAL A 73 12.45 10.78 13.39
N GLY A 74 11.62 9.74 13.40
CA GLY A 74 11.20 9.02 12.19
C GLY A 74 10.52 9.94 11.17
N LEU A 75 9.62 10.81 11.63
CA LEU A 75 8.94 11.77 10.77
C LEU A 75 9.88 12.87 10.23
N LEU A 76 10.84 13.31 11.04
CA LEU A 76 11.89 14.24 10.60
C LEU A 76 12.81 13.61 9.55
N ILE A 77 13.21 12.34 9.72
CA ILE A 77 14.01 11.61 8.74
C ILE A 77 13.22 11.41 7.44
N ALA A 78 11.94 11.03 7.54
CA ALA A 78 11.07 10.86 6.39
C ALA A 78 10.90 12.15 5.59
N GLY A 79 10.55 13.25 6.29
CA GLY A 79 10.47 14.58 5.70
C GLY A 79 11.81 15.07 5.15
N GLY A 80 12.91 14.75 5.84
CA GLY A 80 14.28 15.04 5.38
C GLY A 80 14.63 14.32 4.07
N GLY A 81 14.20 13.08 3.89
CA GLY A 81 14.35 12.34 2.62
C GLY A 81 13.63 13.02 1.46
N LEU A 82 12.38 13.45 1.68
CA LEU A 82 11.58 14.20 0.70
C LEU A 82 12.19 15.58 0.39
N LEU A 83 12.60 16.33 1.41
CA LEU A 83 13.26 17.62 1.23
C LEU A 83 14.61 17.46 0.53
N GLY A 84 15.36 16.41 0.86
CA GLY A 84 16.61 16.06 0.19
C GLY A 84 16.40 15.78 -1.30
N ALA A 85 15.33 15.06 -1.65
CA ALA A 85 14.94 14.85 -3.04
C ALA A 85 14.66 16.16 -3.80
N VAL A 86 14.00 17.13 -3.16
CA VAL A 86 13.76 18.46 -3.74
C VAL A 86 15.07 19.26 -3.86
N ALA A 87 15.93 19.20 -2.84
CA ALA A 87 17.21 19.90 -2.80
C ALA A 87 18.21 19.40 -3.86
N LEU A 88 18.14 18.12 -4.23
CA LEU A 88 18.89 17.54 -5.34
C LEU A 88 18.47 18.10 -6.72
N ALA A 89 17.38 18.87 -6.77
CA ALA A 89 16.82 19.52 -7.96
C ALA A 89 16.80 18.61 -9.22
N PRO A 90 16.29 17.37 -9.13
CA PRO A 90 16.23 16.50 -10.29
C PRO A 90 15.21 17.05 -11.32
N PRO A 91 15.30 16.63 -12.59
CA PRO A 91 14.36 17.07 -13.61
C PRO A 91 12.91 16.85 -13.19
N LEU A 92 12.02 17.81 -13.47
CA LEU A 92 10.58 17.74 -13.15
C LEU A 92 9.90 16.38 -13.45
N PRO A 93 10.10 15.73 -14.61
CA PRO A 93 9.48 14.42 -14.90
C PRO A 93 9.96 13.29 -13.97
N THR A 94 11.05 13.49 -13.25
CA THR A 94 11.59 12.54 -12.27
C THR A 94 11.26 12.94 -10.83
N LEU A 95 11.14 14.25 -10.56
CA LEU A 95 10.77 14.78 -9.26
C LEU A 95 9.30 14.50 -8.93
N LEU A 96 8.38 14.72 -9.88
CA LEU A 96 6.94 14.54 -9.64
C LEU A 96 6.56 13.11 -9.24
N PRO A 97 7.00 12.04 -9.94
CA PRO A 97 6.69 10.67 -9.53
C PRO A 97 7.31 10.30 -8.18
N LEU A 98 8.52 10.81 -7.91
CA LEU A 98 9.23 10.58 -6.66
C LEU A 98 8.47 11.21 -5.48
N LEU A 99 8.04 12.47 -5.61
CA LEU A 99 7.24 13.15 -4.60
C LEU A 99 5.87 12.50 -4.43
N ALA A 100 5.22 12.07 -5.52
CA ALA A 100 3.96 11.33 -5.45
C ALA A 100 4.10 10.00 -4.68
N CYS A 101 5.16 9.22 -4.97
CA CYS A 101 5.47 7.99 -4.24
C CYS A 101 5.75 8.25 -2.76
N GLY A 102 6.58 9.25 -2.45
CA GLY A 102 6.95 9.53 -1.06
C GLY A 102 5.81 10.13 -0.24
N LEU A 103 5.15 11.19 -0.72
CA LEU A 103 3.95 11.75 -0.08
C LEU A 103 2.83 10.71 0.05
N GLY A 104 2.69 9.84 -0.95
CA GLY A 104 1.77 8.73 -0.91
C GLY A 104 2.11 7.74 0.20
N ALA A 105 3.36 7.27 0.28
CA ALA A 105 3.82 6.35 1.32
C ALA A 105 3.71 6.95 2.73
N LEU A 106 4.04 8.24 2.89
CA LEU A 106 3.85 8.98 4.13
C LEU A 106 2.37 9.03 4.52
N SER A 107 1.48 9.37 3.58
CA SER A 107 0.04 9.41 3.81
C SER A 107 -0.51 8.05 4.22
N VAL A 108 -0.12 6.97 3.54
CA VAL A 108 -0.53 5.61 3.91
C VAL A 108 -0.02 5.22 5.30
N THR A 109 1.24 5.51 5.60
CA THR A 109 1.82 5.23 6.92
C THR A 109 1.05 5.95 8.03
N LEU A 110 0.73 7.23 7.83
CA LEU A 110 -0.09 8.00 8.77
C LEU A 110 -1.53 7.49 8.86
N GLY A 111 -2.10 6.98 7.77
CA GLY A 111 -3.46 6.43 7.73
C GLY A 111 -3.57 5.08 8.44
N VAL A 112 -2.56 4.23 8.29
CA VAL A 112 -2.53 2.85 8.80
C VAL A 112 -2.00 2.77 10.24
N PHE A 113 -1.19 3.73 10.66
CA PHE A 113 -0.80 3.91 12.07
C PHE A 113 -1.48 5.16 12.66
N PRO A 114 -2.82 5.24 12.60
CA PRO A 114 -3.53 6.49 12.78
C PRO A 114 -3.38 7.03 14.20
N VAL A 115 -3.40 8.35 14.25
CA VAL A 115 -3.73 9.12 15.45
C VAL A 115 -5.25 9.13 15.68
N SER A 116 -6.08 8.88 14.64
CA SER A 116 -7.56 8.83 14.71
C SER A 116 -8.20 7.93 13.64
N ALA A 117 -9.16 7.10 14.02
CA ALA A 117 -9.88 6.16 13.14
C ALA A 117 -10.66 6.85 12.00
N ARG A 118 -11.16 8.08 12.22
CA ARG A 118 -11.98 8.80 11.22
C ARG A 118 -11.18 9.19 9.97
N VAL A 119 -9.89 9.47 10.12
CA VAL A 119 -9.03 9.96 9.04
C VAL A 119 -8.23 8.83 8.39
N ALA A 120 -8.15 7.66 9.04
CA ALA A 120 -7.39 6.51 8.57
C ALA A 120 -7.71 6.12 7.12
N ARG A 121 -9.01 5.93 6.83
CA ARG A 121 -9.48 5.48 5.52
C ARG A 121 -9.29 6.50 4.40
N PRO A 122 -9.72 7.77 4.51
CA PRO A 122 -9.48 8.72 3.43
C PRO A 122 -7.98 8.94 3.20
N LEU A 123 -7.17 8.94 4.27
CA LEU A 123 -5.73 9.19 4.15
C LEU A 123 -4.99 8.00 3.51
N SER A 124 -5.34 6.75 3.86
CA SER A 124 -4.80 5.57 3.19
C SER A 124 -5.20 5.55 1.71
N THR A 125 -6.45 5.85 1.41
CA THR A 125 -6.96 5.87 0.02
C THR A 125 -6.24 6.89 -0.84
N VAL A 126 -6.12 8.12 -0.35
CA VAL A 126 -5.37 9.19 -1.04
C VAL A 126 -3.89 8.82 -1.18
N GLY A 127 -3.29 8.27 -0.13
CA GLY A 127 -1.91 7.84 -0.16
C GLY A 127 -1.63 6.76 -1.20
N ILE A 128 -2.48 5.73 -1.27
CA ILE A 128 -2.34 4.65 -2.24
C ILE A 128 -2.56 5.16 -3.67
N ALA A 129 -3.54 6.05 -3.87
CA ALA A 129 -3.76 6.68 -5.17
C ALA A 129 -2.53 7.48 -5.62
N LEU A 130 -1.90 8.24 -4.71
CA LEU A 130 -0.66 8.97 -4.98
C LEU A 130 0.50 8.03 -5.32
N VAL A 131 0.68 6.92 -4.59
CA VAL A 131 1.71 5.93 -4.92
C VAL A 131 1.43 5.27 -6.27
N PHE A 132 0.17 4.93 -6.58
CA PHE A 132 -0.20 4.39 -7.88
C PHE A 132 0.15 5.35 -9.02
N VAL A 133 -0.19 6.64 -8.88
CA VAL A 133 0.17 7.68 -9.84
C VAL A 133 1.69 7.82 -9.96
N GLY A 134 2.41 7.81 -8.84
CA GLY A 134 3.88 7.87 -8.83
C GLY A 134 4.51 6.67 -9.56
N VAL A 135 4.10 5.45 -9.21
CA VAL A 135 4.60 4.21 -9.85
C VAL A 135 4.28 4.23 -11.34
N THR A 136 3.03 4.49 -11.74
CA THR A 136 2.67 4.55 -13.17
C THR A 136 3.44 5.63 -13.92
N ALA A 137 3.60 6.82 -13.35
CA ALA A 137 4.43 7.87 -13.95
C ALA A 137 5.91 7.44 -14.09
N THR A 138 6.47 6.73 -13.10
CA THR A 138 7.82 6.18 -13.23
C THR A 138 7.93 5.13 -14.35
N THR A 139 6.88 4.34 -14.59
CA THR A 139 6.87 3.36 -15.69
C THR A 139 6.84 4.03 -17.06
N VAL A 140 6.12 5.14 -17.19
CA VAL A 140 6.04 5.92 -18.44
C VAL A 140 7.36 6.63 -18.73
N VAL A 141 7.96 7.27 -17.72
CA VAL A 141 9.17 8.09 -17.90
C VAL A 141 10.45 7.25 -17.96
N GLY A 142 10.54 6.18 -17.15
CA GLY A 142 11.78 5.42 -16.96
C GLY A 142 11.91 4.18 -17.86
N THR A 143 10.86 3.81 -18.59
CA THR A 143 10.78 2.56 -19.38
C THR A 143 11.38 1.35 -18.65
N PRO A 144 11.01 1.07 -17.37
CA PRO A 144 11.53 -0.08 -16.64
C PRO A 144 11.08 -1.38 -17.33
N SER A 145 11.79 -2.46 -17.04
CA SER A 145 11.42 -3.79 -17.53
C SER A 145 10.00 -4.15 -17.09
N LEU A 146 9.22 -4.77 -17.98
CA LEU A 146 7.80 -5.06 -17.77
C LEU A 146 7.51 -5.78 -16.45
N TRP A 147 8.39 -6.70 -16.04
CA TRP A 147 8.26 -7.40 -14.76
C TRP A 147 8.36 -6.47 -13.55
N ARG A 148 9.19 -5.41 -13.57
CA ARG A 148 9.31 -4.43 -12.47
C ARG A 148 8.03 -3.61 -12.36
N SER A 149 7.50 -3.14 -13.49
CA SER A 149 6.23 -2.42 -13.54
C SER A 149 5.08 -3.26 -13.00
N ALA A 150 4.99 -4.53 -13.45
CA ALA A 150 3.95 -5.46 -13.01
C ALA A 150 4.05 -5.70 -11.49
N VAL A 151 5.24 -6.03 -10.97
CA VAL A 151 5.45 -6.24 -9.54
C VAL A 151 5.14 -4.98 -8.73
N ALA A 152 5.59 -3.81 -9.17
CA ALA A 152 5.33 -2.56 -8.46
C ALA A 152 3.83 -2.27 -8.36
N VAL A 153 3.08 -2.37 -9.46
CA VAL A 153 1.62 -2.16 -9.47
C VAL A 153 0.92 -3.19 -8.58
N THR A 154 1.31 -4.46 -8.66
CA THR A 154 0.73 -5.51 -7.82
C THR A 154 0.98 -5.26 -6.33
N LEU A 155 2.17 -4.77 -5.96
CA LEU A 155 2.46 -4.38 -4.58
C LEU A 155 1.61 -3.19 -4.11
N VAL A 156 1.29 -2.22 -4.98
CA VAL A 156 0.34 -1.15 -4.65
C VAL A 156 -1.05 -1.72 -4.37
N LEU A 157 -1.53 -2.66 -5.18
CA LEU A 157 -2.83 -3.31 -4.96
C LEU A 157 -2.85 -4.17 -3.69
N LEU A 158 -1.77 -4.89 -3.41
CA LEU A 158 -1.61 -5.65 -2.17
C LEU A 158 -1.61 -4.72 -0.95
N SER A 159 -0.93 -3.57 -1.05
CA SER A 159 -0.96 -2.53 -0.03
C SER A 159 -2.37 -1.99 0.18
N TRP A 160 -3.15 -1.81 -0.89
CA TRP A 160 -4.55 -1.39 -0.79
C TRP A 160 -5.40 -2.38 0.00
N ASP A 161 -5.42 -3.64 -0.43
CA ASP A 161 -6.20 -4.69 0.22
C ASP A 161 -5.78 -4.90 1.69
N ALA A 162 -4.48 -4.90 1.96
CA ALA A 162 -3.95 -4.99 3.33
C ALA A 162 -4.39 -3.80 4.20
N SER A 163 -4.40 -2.57 3.65
CA SER A 163 -4.81 -1.38 4.39
C SER A 163 -6.31 -1.36 4.71
N GLU A 164 -7.16 -1.73 3.75
CA GLU A 164 -8.62 -1.80 3.95
C GLU A 164 -8.94 -2.88 4.98
N ARG A 165 -8.27 -4.04 4.93
CA ARG A 165 -8.41 -5.07 5.97
C ARG A 165 -7.95 -4.59 7.33
N ALA A 166 -6.81 -3.91 7.42
CA ALA A 166 -6.29 -3.36 8.68
C ALA A 166 -7.32 -2.43 9.34
N ILE A 167 -7.91 -1.54 8.56
CA ILE A 167 -8.89 -0.55 9.03
C ILE A 167 -10.23 -1.23 9.37
N ALA A 168 -10.74 -2.11 8.50
CA ALA A 168 -12.01 -2.79 8.70
C ALA A 168 -11.98 -3.72 9.92
N LEU A 169 -10.89 -4.47 10.10
CA LEU A 169 -10.73 -5.38 11.23
C LEU A 169 -10.53 -4.60 12.54
N GLY A 170 -9.75 -3.52 12.51
CA GLY A 170 -9.59 -2.61 13.65
C GLY A 170 -10.91 -1.99 14.12
N ASN A 171 -11.79 -1.63 13.18
CA ASN A 171 -13.12 -1.09 13.49
C ASN A 171 -14.08 -2.14 14.07
N ARG A 172 -13.98 -3.41 13.67
CA ARG A 172 -14.91 -4.47 14.10
C ARG A 172 -14.50 -5.19 15.37
N VAL A 173 -13.20 -5.46 15.53
CA VAL A 173 -12.70 -6.36 16.59
C VAL A 173 -11.95 -5.60 17.69
N GLY A 174 -11.54 -4.35 17.41
CA GLY A 174 -10.69 -3.57 18.32
C GLY A 174 -9.22 -4.03 18.28
N GLY A 175 -8.31 -3.16 18.71
CA GLY A 175 -6.86 -3.37 18.56
C GLY A 175 -6.24 -4.45 19.45
N THR A 176 -7.00 -5.06 20.37
CA THR A 176 -6.51 -6.01 21.38
C THR A 176 -6.82 -7.48 21.08
N ALA A 177 -7.68 -7.75 20.11
CA ALA A 177 -8.03 -9.12 19.75
C ALA A 177 -6.90 -9.81 18.97
N GLU A 178 -6.68 -11.08 19.25
CA GLU A 178 -5.70 -11.89 18.54
C GLU A 178 -6.24 -12.31 17.17
N THR A 179 -6.03 -11.45 16.16
CA THR A 179 -6.51 -11.65 14.78
C THR A 179 -5.46 -12.22 13.83
N VAL A 180 -4.31 -12.65 14.37
CA VAL A 180 -3.11 -13.00 13.58
C VAL A 180 -3.38 -14.11 12.58
N THR A 181 -4.10 -15.17 12.97
CA THR A 181 -4.39 -16.32 12.10
C THR A 181 -5.30 -15.94 10.93
N VAL A 182 -6.37 -15.18 11.20
CA VAL A 182 -7.32 -14.71 10.18
C VAL A 182 -6.66 -13.70 9.23
N GLU A 183 -5.78 -12.86 9.74
CA GLU A 183 -5.01 -11.94 8.90
C GLU A 183 -4.02 -12.67 7.99
N LEU A 184 -3.30 -13.67 8.51
CA LEU A 184 -2.34 -14.45 7.73
C LEU A 184 -3.01 -15.24 6.61
N THR A 185 -4.16 -15.87 6.86
CA THR A 185 -4.89 -16.61 5.82
C THR A 185 -5.41 -15.68 4.73
N GLY A 186 -5.98 -14.53 5.13
CA GLY A 186 -6.40 -13.50 4.18
C GLY A 186 -5.21 -13.00 3.35
N LEU A 187 -4.09 -12.66 3.99
CA LEU A 187 -2.90 -12.16 3.32
C LEU A 187 -2.32 -13.18 2.34
N ALA A 188 -2.27 -14.46 2.73
CA ALA A 188 -1.82 -15.54 1.85
C ALA A 188 -2.68 -15.62 0.58
N ALA A 189 -4.01 -15.52 0.72
CA ALA A 189 -4.91 -15.47 -0.44
C ALA A 189 -4.61 -14.28 -1.36
N SER A 190 -4.43 -13.08 -0.80
CA SER A 190 -4.12 -11.87 -1.58
C SER A 190 -2.77 -11.97 -2.29
N VAL A 191 -1.76 -12.55 -1.64
CA VAL A 191 -0.44 -12.80 -2.24
C VAL A 191 -0.53 -13.80 -3.40
N VAL A 192 -1.32 -14.87 -3.25
CA VAL A 192 -1.53 -15.85 -4.34
C VAL A 192 -2.22 -15.18 -5.53
N VAL A 193 -3.29 -14.41 -5.30
CA VAL A 193 -4.00 -13.68 -6.36
C VAL A 193 -3.07 -12.68 -7.05
N ALA A 194 -2.26 -11.95 -6.29
CA ALA A 194 -1.23 -11.05 -6.80
C ALA A 194 -0.20 -11.79 -7.68
N ALA A 195 0.32 -12.92 -7.23
CA ALA A 195 1.29 -13.72 -7.98
C ALA A 195 0.71 -14.26 -9.29
N VAL A 196 -0.54 -14.74 -9.26
CA VAL A 196 -1.27 -15.19 -10.45
C VAL A 196 -1.47 -14.02 -11.43
N ALA A 197 -1.86 -12.84 -10.94
CA ALA A 197 -2.02 -11.64 -11.77
C ALA A 197 -0.71 -11.23 -12.47
N ILE A 198 0.43 -11.26 -11.75
CA ILE A 198 1.76 -11.01 -12.33
C ILE A 198 2.08 -12.05 -13.41
N ALA A 199 1.89 -13.33 -13.10
CA ALA A 199 2.18 -14.43 -14.03
C ALA A 199 1.35 -14.32 -15.32
N LEU A 200 0.05 -14.03 -15.20
CA LEU A 200 -0.84 -13.79 -16.34
C LEU A 200 -0.43 -12.56 -17.15
N THR A 201 -0.05 -11.46 -16.49
CA THR A 201 0.43 -10.25 -17.16
C THR A 201 1.71 -10.52 -17.96
N LEU A 202 2.65 -11.27 -17.38
CA LEU A 202 3.89 -11.68 -18.04
C LEU A 202 3.63 -12.65 -19.20
N ALA A 203 2.70 -13.59 -19.05
CA ALA A 203 2.31 -14.52 -20.10
C ALA A 203 1.66 -13.78 -21.27
N ALA A 204 0.72 -12.86 -20.99
CA ALA A 204 0.05 -12.03 -21.99
C ALA A 204 1.04 -11.14 -22.74
N ALA A 205 2.03 -10.57 -22.05
CA ALA A 205 3.07 -9.73 -22.65
C ALA A 205 4.01 -10.48 -23.61
N ARG A 206 4.07 -11.82 -23.54
CA ARG A 206 4.88 -12.64 -24.46
C ARG A 206 4.14 -12.98 -25.77
N VAL A 207 2.84 -12.75 -25.83
CA VAL A 207 2.06 -13.04 -27.04
C VAL A 207 2.44 -11.98 -28.09
N PRO A 208 3.06 -12.36 -29.22
CA PRO A 208 3.44 -11.41 -30.25
C PRO A 208 2.17 -10.78 -30.83
N ILE A 209 2.01 -9.48 -30.66
CA ILE A 209 0.88 -8.74 -31.20
C ILE A 209 1.20 -8.42 -32.66
N THR A 210 0.86 -9.32 -33.58
CA THR A 210 1.11 -9.19 -35.03
C THR A 210 0.15 -8.21 -35.73
N GLY A 211 -0.29 -7.16 -35.05
CA GLY A 211 -1.11 -6.08 -35.62
C GLY A 211 -1.62 -5.09 -34.56
N PRO A 212 -2.12 -3.91 -34.97
CA PRO A 212 -2.75 -2.95 -34.05
C PRO A 212 -4.08 -3.51 -33.54
N SER A 213 -4.02 -4.39 -32.55
CA SER A 213 -5.21 -5.05 -32.00
C SER A 213 -5.92 -4.15 -30.98
N ILE A 214 -6.50 -3.06 -31.48
CA ILE A 214 -7.48 -2.24 -30.76
C ILE A 214 -8.63 -3.13 -30.27
N ILE A 215 -8.98 -4.14 -31.07
CA ILE A 215 -10.00 -5.14 -30.78
C ILE A 215 -9.63 -5.98 -29.55
N GLY A 216 -8.38 -6.47 -29.46
CA GLY A 216 -7.92 -7.23 -28.30
C GLY A 216 -7.95 -6.42 -27.01
N LEU A 217 -7.56 -5.14 -27.09
CA LEU A 217 -7.61 -4.22 -25.96
C LEU A 217 -9.06 -3.94 -25.53
N ALA A 218 -9.98 -3.77 -26.49
CA ALA A 218 -11.41 -3.65 -26.21
C ALA A 218 -11.99 -4.90 -25.55
N PHE A 219 -11.65 -6.11 -26.00
CA PHE A 219 -12.08 -7.35 -25.36
C PHE A 219 -11.53 -7.51 -23.94
N LEU A 220 -10.27 -7.12 -23.71
CA LEU A 220 -9.66 -7.14 -22.38
C LEU A 220 -10.38 -6.16 -21.44
N LEU A 221 -10.70 -4.97 -21.94
CA LEU A 221 -11.48 -3.97 -21.20
C LEU A 221 -12.88 -4.51 -20.86
N ILE A 222 -13.59 -5.07 -21.86
CA ILE A 222 -14.93 -5.66 -21.67
C ILE A 222 -14.87 -6.80 -20.65
N SER A 223 -13.90 -7.72 -20.79
CA SER A 223 -13.73 -8.84 -19.86
C SER A 223 -13.43 -8.37 -18.43
N SER A 224 -12.62 -7.31 -18.28
CA SER A 224 -12.32 -6.72 -16.98
C SER A 224 -13.56 -6.08 -16.34
N VAL A 225 -14.34 -5.31 -17.13
CA VAL A 225 -15.60 -4.72 -16.68
C VAL A 225 -16.62 -5.79 -16.30
N PHE A 226 -16.75 -6.85 -17.11
CA PHE A 226 -17.67 -7.96 -16.81
C PHE A 226 -17.26 -8.71 -15.54
N CYS A 227 -15.96 -8.92 -15.34
CA CYS A 227 -15.43 -9.53 -14.13
C CYS A 227 -15.69 -8.65 -12.89
N LEU A 228 -15.47 -7.34 -12.99
CA LEU A 228 -15.81 -6.38 -11.93
C LEU A 228 -17.31 -6.41 -11.61
N LEU A 229 -18.17 -6.37 -12.63
CA LEU A 229 -19.62 -6.43 -12.46
C LEU A 229 -20.05 -7.75 -11.81
N ALA A 230 -19.51 -8.88 -12.26
CA ALA A 230 -19.79 -10.19 -11.68
C ALA A 230 -19.38 -10.23 -10.20
N LEU A 231 -18.19 -9.72 -9.85
CA LEU A 231 -17.71 -9.64 -8.47
C LEU A 231 -18.59 -8.72 -7.60
N THR A 232 -19.10 -7.62 -8.14
CA THR A 232 -20.03 -6.75 -7.39
C THR A 232 -21.41 -7.34 -7.21
N HIS A 233 -21.81 -8.28 -8.08
CA HIS A 233 -23.13 -8.93 -8.04
C HIS A 233 -23.17 -10.24 -7.25
N VAL A 234 -22.02 -10.81 -6.83
CA VAL A 234 -22.03 -11.96 -5.93
C VAL A 234 -22.68 -11.51 -4.62
N PRO A 235 -23.90 -11.97 -4.29
CA PRO A 235 -24.54 -11.63 -3.03
C PRO A 235 -23.61 -12.13 -1.93
N GLN A 236 -23.18 -11.26 -1.02
CA GLN A 236 -22.64 -11.74 0.23
C GLN A 236 -23.81 -12.39 0.95
N SER A 237 -23.90 -13.72 0.90
CA SER A 237 -24.82 -14.48 1.72
C SER A 237 -24.47 -14.14 3.16
N VAL A 238 -25.25 -13.22 3.72
CA VAL A 238 -25.24 -12.94 5.15
C VAL A 238 -25.89 -14.16 5.76
N ASP A 239 -25.06 -15.16 6.05
CA ASP A 239 -25.46 -16.26 6.93
C ASP A 239 -25.66 -15.64 8.30
N ALA A 240 -26.92 -15.27 8.56
CA ALA A 240 -27.42 -14.92 9.86
C ALA A 240 -27.84 -16.22 10.55
N ASP A 241 -26.94 -16.80 11.33
CA ASP A 241 -27.24 -17.78 12.39
C ASP A 241 -26.43 -17.44 13.64
#